data_AF-A0A1H1KXG5-F1
#
_entry.id   AF-A0A1H1KXG5-F1
#
_cell.length_a   1.000
_cell.length_b   1.000
_cell.length_c   1.000
_cell.angle_alpha   90.00
_cell.angle_beta   90.00
_cell.angle_gamma   90.00
#
_symmetry.space_group_name_H-M   'P 1'
#
loop_
_entity.id
_entity.type
_entity.pdbx_description
1 polymer ?
#
loop_
_entity_poly.entity_id
_entity_poly.type
_entity_poly.pdbx_seq_one_letter_code
_entity_poly.pdbx_strand_id
1 'polypeptide(L)'
;MSNITRNTSQLYRITYEAYSKFANDVNRCANLEQVAEVCRTHLKYLINFKIIRMTIFQNNKYFFFELFGNKVWYDLKEESEILDYEKELMLKGIPILTNEFPDKLIKNKLDINSLYDPVLWGWCFDKNERKVLVSLLADKEKVFSVGDVEILKLMVDCIQAKFSEIYLKRQLSIQNKNLSEAYKTIQSKNQEIERIVENQKQTIKARTSEITLKNEKLLHISALNAHNIREPLSRIQGIAELFEFFDDDACRTELIPKLVESVEEMDGVLKEVVDMASKELMDLKAKDL
;
A
#
# COMPACT_ATOMS: atom_id res chain seq x y z
N MET A 1 -7.30 12.20 67.84
CA MET A 1 -7.90 12.11 66.48
C MET A 1 -7.32 13.13 65.48
N SER A 2 -6.68 14.23 65.91
CA SER A 2 -6.08 15.24 65.01
C SER A 2 -4.75 14.83 64.33
N ASN A 3 -3.99 13.89 64.91
CA ASN A 3 -2.70 13.45 64.34
C ASN A 3 -2.83 12.41 63.22
N ILE A 4 -3.92 11.62 63.17
CA ILE A 4 -4.13 10.57 62.15
C ILE A 4 -4.49 11.21 60.79
N THR A 5 -5.28 12.30 60.81
CA THR A 5 -5.70 13.05 59.62
C THR A 5 -4.56 13.87 59.00
N ARG A 6 -3.62 14.38 59.82
CA ARG A 6 -2.40 15.04 59.32
C ARG A 6 -1.47 14.06 58.60
N ASN A 7 -1.28 12.88 59.17
CA ASN A 7 -0.38 11.87 58.61
C ASN A 7 -0.88 11.31 57.26
N THR A 8 -2.20 11.10 57.15
CA THR A 8 -2.84 10.70 55.87
C THR A 8 -2.70 11.79 54.81
N SER A 9 -2.94 13.07 55.13
CA SER A 9 -2.78 14.16 54.16
C SER A 9 -1.35 14.33 53.63
N GLN A 10 -0.34 14.09 54.48
CA GLN A 10 1.06 14.11 54.09
C GLN A 10 1.42 12.90 53.21
N LEU A 11 0.90 11.71 53.54
CA LEU A 11 1.07 10.51 52.73
C LEU A 11 0.49 10.69 51.32
N TYR A 12 -0.74 11.21 51.21
CA TYR A 12 -1.38 11.52 49.92
C TYR A 12 -0.58 12.54 49.10
N ARG A 13 -0.01 13.57 49.75
CA ARG A 13 0.85 14.55 49.06
C ARG A 13 2.12 13.91 48.52
N ILE A 14 2.77 13.04 49.29
CA ILE A 14 3.99 12.30 48.86
C ILE A 14 3.65 11.37 47.70
N THR A 15 2.53 10.64 47.78
CA THR A 15 2.09 9.75 46.69
C THR A 15 1.76 10.53 45.41
N TYR A 16 1.15 11.72 45.53
CA TYR A 16 0.88 12.58 44.39
C TYR A 16 2.16 13.16 43.76
N GLU A 17 3.15 13.52 44.58
CA GLU A 17 4.46 13.97 44.08
C GLU A 17 5.22 12.83 43.38
N ALA A 18 5.17 11.62 43.94
CA ALA A 18 5.70 10.41 43.31
C ALA A 18 4.99 10.11 41.98
N TYR A 19 3.66 10.27 41.94
CA TYR A 19 2.86 10.11 40.72
C TYR A 19 3.23 11.18 39.67
N SER A 20 3.38 12.43 40.07
CA SER A 20 3.77 13.51 39.15
C SER A 20 5.14 13.24 38.52
N LYS A 21 6.10 12.74 39.31
CA LYS A 21 7.42 12.34 38.79
C LYS A 21 7.29 11.15 37.82
N PHE A 22 6.53 10.12 38.22
CA PHE A 22 6.24 8.97 37.36
C PHE A 22 5.62 9.39 36.02
N ALA A 23 4.58 10.22 36.04
CA ALA A 23 3.89 10.68 34.84
C ALA A 23 4.84 11.46 33.91
N ASN A 24 5.71 12.31 34.48
CA ASN A 24 6.72 13.02 33.70
C ASN A 24 7.73 12.08 33.04
N ASP A 25 8.20 11.07 33.76
CA ASP A 25 9.17 10.10 33.24
C ASP A 25 8.53 9.18 32.18
N VAL A 26 7.28 8.75 32.38
CA VAL A 26 6.49 8.02 31.37
C VAL A 26 6.31 8.86 30.11
N ASN A 27 5.92 10.13 30.25
CA ASN A 27 5.71 11.02 29.10
C ASN A 27 6.96 11.23 28.25
N ARG A 28 8.16 11.12 28.83
CA ARG A 28 9.45 11.24 28.13
C ARG A 28 9.87 9.98 27.39
N CYS A 29 9.21 8.84 27.64
CA CYS A 29 9.58 7.58 27.01
C CYS A 29 9.35 7.62 25.49
N ALA A 30 10.28 7.04 24.73
CA ALA A 30 10.19 6.93 23.28
C ALA A 30 9.71 5.54 22.81
N ASN A 31 9.87 4.52 23.64
CA ASN A 31 9.57 3.13 23.31
C ASN A 31 9.01 2.35 24.52
N LEU A 32 8.50 1.15 24.27
CA LEU A 32 7.86 0.30 25.28
C LEU A 32 8.84 -0.15 26.38
N GLU A 33 10.11 -0.36 26.02
CA GLU A 33 11.18 -0.74 26.95
C GLU A 33 11.42 0.32 28.02
N GLN A 34 11.49 1.59 27.61
CA GLN A 34 11.63 2.71 28.55
C GLN A 34 10.41 2.83 29.46
N VAL A 35 9.19 2.63 28.93
CA VAL A 35 7.97 2.63 29.76
C VAL A 35 8.02 1.51 30.80
N ALA A 36 8.44 0.31 30.39
CA ALA A 36 8.60 -0.83 31.29
C ALA A 36 9.61 -0.55 32.41
N GLU A 37 10.73 0.10 32.10
CA GLU A 37 11.77 0.46 33.06
C GLU A 37 11.33 1.56 34.05
N VAL A 38 10.59 2.57 33.56
CA VAL A 38 9.97 3.58 34.43
C VAL A 38 8.95 2.93 35.35
N CYS A 39 8.13 2.02 34.84
CA CYS A 39 7.17 1.28 35.67
C CYS A 39 7.88 0.45 36.76
N ARG A 40 8.96 -0.26 36.41
CA ARG A 40 9.79 -1.01 37.38
C ARG A 40 10.30 -0.13 38.51
N THR A 41 10.76 1.08 38.18
CA THR A 41 11.39 1.99 39.12
C THR A 41 10.37 2.66 40.03
N HIS A 42 9.24 3.09 39.49
CA HIS A 42 8.30 3.98 40.17
C HIS A 42 7.09 3.28 40.80
N LEU A 43 6.58 2.18 40.22
CA LEU A 43 5.32 1.58 40.66
C LEU A 43 5.33 1.16 42.13
N LYS A 44 6.47 0.67 42.62
CA LYS A 44 6.67 0.27 44.02
C LYS A 44 6.52 1.42 45.04
N TYR A 45 6.61 2.67 44.60
CA TYR A 45 6.43 3.86 45.43
C TYR A 45 5.01 4.45 45.33
N LEU A 46 4.22 3.99 44.35
CA LEU A 46 2.87 4.48 44.12
C LEU A 46 1.83 3.63 44.83
N ILE A 47 2.00 2.30 44.80
CA ILE A 47 1.04 1.33 45.32
C ILE A 47 1.77 0.09 45.86
N ASN A 48 1.16 -0.56 46.84
CA ASN A 48 1.65 -1.80 47.41
C ASN A 48 1.11 -3.00 46.65
N PHE A 49 2.00 -3.85 46.13
CA PHE A 49 1.67 -5.11 45.45
C PHE A 49 2.83 -6.11 45.51
N LYS A 50 2.49 -7.40 45.39
CA LYS A 50 3.45 -8.46 45.09
C LYS A 50 3.57 -8.63 43.58
N ILE A 51 2.45 -8.73 42.87
CA ILE A 51 2.40 -8.81 41.39
C ILE A 51 1.40 -7.78 40.88
N ILE A 52 1.76 -7.08 39.80
CA ILE A 52 0.82 -6.29 39.01
C ILE A 52 0.90 -6.74 37.55
N ARG A 53 -0.25 -6.95 36.94
CA ARG A 53 -0.42 -7.28 35.53
C ARG A 53 -1.39 -6.29 34.91
N MET A 54 -1.06 -5.82 33.71
CA MET A 54 -1.86 -4.89 32.94
C MET A 54 -1.97 -5.42 31.51
N THR A 55 -3.19 -5.45 30.98
CA THR A 55 -3.49 -5.84 29.61
C THR A 55 -4.22 -4.69 28.94
N ILE A 56 -3.59 -4.05 27.94
CA ILE A 56 -4.16 -2.93 27.19
C ILE A 56 -4.63 -3.42 25.82
N PHE A 57 -5.89 -3.12 25.49
CA PHE A 57 -6.48 -3.44 24.19
C PHE A 57 -6.36 -2.27 23.22
N GLN A 58 -5.79 -2.52 22.03
CA GLN A 58 -5.74 -1.54 20.95
C GLN A 58 -5.80 -2.19 19.56
N ASN A 59 -6.85 -1.91 18.78
CA ASN A 59 -7.00 -2.30 17.36
C ASN A 59 -6.58 -3.75 17.05
N ASN A 60 -7.08 -4.71 17.83
CA ASN A 60 -6.80 -6.16 17.71
C ASN A 60 -5.40 -6.62 18.17
N LYS A 61 -4.66 -5.77 18.90
CA LYS A 61 -3.44 -6.16 19.60
C LYS A 61 -3.60 -6.04 21.10
N TYR A 62 -2.95 -6.95 21.81
CA TYR A 62 -2.90 -7.00 23.26
C TYR A 62 -1.49 -6.63 23.69
N PHE A 63 -1.38 -5.55 24.43
CA PHE A 63 -0.15 -5.23 25.14
C PHE A 63 -0.26 -5.78 26.56
N PHE A 64 0.66 -6.67 26.89
CA PHE A 64 0.79 -7.25 28.22
C PHE A 64 1.96 -6.61 28.95
N PHE A 65 1.73 -6.25 30.19
CA PHE A 65 2.76 -5.78 31.11
C PHE A 65 2.60 -6.48 32.44
N GLU A 66 3.67 -7.01 32.97
CA GLU A 66 3.73 -7.67 34.26
C GLU A 66 4.96 -7.21 35.02
N LEU A 67 4.76 -6.89 36.29
CA LEU A 67 5.85 -6.53 37.20
C LEU A 67 5.75 -7.38 38.46
N PHE A 68 6.85 -8.07 38.74
CA PHE A 68 7.06 -8.83 39.97
C PHE A 68 8.40 -8.45 40.62
N GLY A 69 8.34 -7.83 41.80
CA GLY A 69 9.54 -7.32 42.46
C GLY A 69 10.28 -6.32 41.55
N ASN A 70 11.48 -6.70 41.10
CA ASN A 70 12.29 -5.93 40.14
C ASN A 70 12.30 -6.52 38.72
N LYS A 71 11.52 -7.57 38.44
CA LYS A 71 11.46 -8.20 37.11
C LYS A 71 10.23 -7.69 36.37
N VAL A 72 10.43 -7.22 35.13
CA VAL A 72 9.36 -6.80 34.23
C VAL A 72 9.30 -7.74 33.05
N TRP A 73 8.09 -8.13 32.68
CA TRP A 73 7.80 -8.77 31.41
C TRP A 73 6.80 -7.91 30.66
N TYR A 74 7.06 -7.68 29.39
CA TYR A 74 6.12 -7.01 28.52
C TYR A 74 6.16 -7.64 27.13
N ASP A 75 5.01 -7.66 26.46
CA ASP A 75 4.92 -8.14 25.09
C ASP A 75 3.74 -7.50 24.35
N LEU A 76 3.84 -7.44 23.03
CA LEU A 76 2.76 -7.00 22.15
C LEU A 76 2.37 -8.18 21.25
N LYS A 77 1.28 -8.87 21.62
CA LYS A 77 0.80 -10.08 20.93
C LYS A 77 -0.52 -9.83 20.20
N GLU A 78 -0.74 -10.60 19.14
CA GLU A 78 -2.02 -10.64 18.41
C GLU A 78 -2.99 -11.66 19.02
N GLU A 79 -2.46 -12.68 19.71
CA GLU A 79 -3.27 -13.64 20.46
C GLU A 79 -3.50 -13.21 21.91
N SER A 80 -4.71 -13.47 22.38
CA SER A 80 -5.15 -13.20 23.75
C SER A 80 -4.51 -14.22 24.71
N GLU A 81 -3.40 -13.85 25.36
CA GLU A 81 -2.99 -14.45 26.65
C GLU A 81 -3.87 -13.95 27.82
N ILE A 82 -5.15 -13.67 27.55
CA ILE A 82 -6.11 -13.22 28.55
C ILE A 82 -6.47 -14.42 29.43
N LEU A 83 -6.27 -14.26 30.74
CA LEU A 83 -6.61 -15.25 31.74
C LEU A 83 -8.13 -15.35 31.90
N ASP A 84 -8.64 -16.49 32.37
CA ASP A 84 -10.10 -16.72 32.36
C ASP A 84 -10.86 -15.72 33.23
N TYR A 85 -10.29 -15.29 34.37
CA TYR A 85 -10.85 -14.21 35.18
C TYR A 85 -10.77 -12.83 34.49
N GLU A 86 -9.75 -12.58 33.65
CA GLU A 86 -9.64 -11.35 32.87
C GLU A 86 -10.72 -11.30 31.77
N LYS A 87 -11.08 -12.45 31.18
CA LYS A 87 -12.20 -12.54 30.22
C LYS A 87 -13.52 -12.21 30.90
N GLU A 88 -13.75 -12.76 32.09
CA GLU A 88 -14.95 -12.47 32.88
C GLU A 88 -15.01 -10.98 33.27
N LEU A 89 -13.88 -10.43 33.72
CA LEU A 89 -13.72 -9.01 34.05
C LEU A 89 -14.02 -8.11 32.84
N MET A 90 -13.56 -8.50 31.64
CA MET A 90 -13.80 -7.77 30.39
C MET A 90 -15.25 -7.81 29.92
N LEU A 91 -15.94 -8.94 30.16
CA LEU A 91 -17.35 -9.14 29.78
C LEU A 91 -18.31 -8.45 30.76
N LYS A 92 -18.08 -8.61 32.07
CA LYS A 92 -18.99 -8.11 33.11
C LYS A 92 -18.68 -6.67 33.51
N GLY A 93 -17.42 -6.23 33.40
CA GLY A 93 -16.98 -4.89 33.83
C GLY A 93 -17.03 -4.66 35.35
N ILE A 94 -17.24 -5.71 36.14
CA ILE A 94 -17.35 -5.63 37.60
C ILE A 94 -15.98 -5.91 38.22
N PRO A 95 -15.44 -5.02 39.09
CA PRO A 95 -14.20 -5.27 39.79
C PRO A 95 -14.22 -6.59 40.56
N ILE A 96 -13.13 -7.35 40.48
CA ILE A 96 -12.97 -8.64 41.13
C ILE A 96 -12.13 -8.46 42.40
N LEU A 97 -12.58 -9.05 43.50
CA LEU A 97 -11.82 -9.22 44.73
C LEU A 97 -11.96 -10.68 45.15
N THR A 98 -10.89 -11.46 45.05
CA THR A 98 -10.93 -12.90 45.33
C THR A 98 -9.62 -13.38 45.94
N ASN A 99 -9.70 -14.45 46.73
CA ASN A 99 -8.53 -15.16 47.25
C ASN A 99 -8.08 -16.27 46.28
N GLU A 100 -8.85 -16.53 45.22
CA GLU A 100 -8.53 -17.49 44.17
C GLU A 100 -7.80 -16.79 43.01
N PHE A 101 -6.59 -17.25 42.70
CA PHE A 101 -5.80 -16.73 41.57
C PHE A 101 -5.31 -17.89 40.71
N PRO A 102 -5.24 -17.72 39.38
CA PRO A 102 -4.85 -18.80 38.50
C PRO A 102 -3.36 -19.12 38.63
N ASP A 103 -3.02 -20.41 38.62
CA ASP A 103 -1.63 -20.89 38.67
C ASP A 103 -0.75 -20.23 37.61
N LYS A 104 -1.29 -19.96 36.41
CA LYS A 104 -0.56 -19.28 35.32
C LYS A 104 -0.03 -17.89 35.70
N LEU A 105 -0.67 -17.18 36.63
CA LEU A 105 -0.24 -15.87 37.11
C LEU A 105 1.03 -15.99 37.99
N ILE A 106 1.18 -17.10 38.71
CA ILE A 106 2.23 -17.31 39.72
C ILE A 106 3.34 -18.27 39.25
N LYS A 107 3.02 -19.19 38.33
CA LYS A 107 3.91 -20.23 37.83
C LYS A 107 5.22 -19.62 37.34
N ASN A 108 6.34 -20.09 37.90
CA ASN A 108 7.71 -19.64 37.64
C ASN A 108 8.06 -18.20 38.11
N LYS A 109 7.16 -17.52 38.83
CA LYS A 109 7.36 -16.13 39.27
C LYS A 109 7.46 -16.01 40.78
N LEU A 110 6.65 -16.75 41.54
CA LEU A 110 6.62 -16.66 43.01
C LEU A 110 6.33 -18.03 43.64
N ASP A 111 6.95 -18.30 44.80
CA ASP A 111 6.63 -19.49 45.61
C ASP A 111 5.35 -19.22 46.39
N ILE A 112 4.29 -19.98 46.14
CA ILE A 112 2.96 -19.81 46.77
C ILE A 112 3.06 -19.81 48.30
N ASN A 113 4.03 -20.57 48.85
CA ASN A 113 4.26 -20.66 50.29
C ASN A 113 4.82 -19.36 50.93
N SER A 114 5.23 -18.40 50.11
CA SER A 114 5.73 -17.08 50.57
C SER A 114 4.63 -16.02 50.70
N LEU A 115 3.39 -16.31 50.31
CA LEU A 115 2.26 -15.39 50.39
C LEU A 115 1.52 -15.54 51.72
N TYR A 116 1.26 -14.42 52.39
CA TYR A 116 0.49 -14.42 53.63
C TYR A 116 -0.90 -13.78 53.42
N ASP A 117 -1.92 -14.64 53.32
CA ASP A 117 -3.33 -14.25 53.03
C ASP A 117 -3.47 -13.41 51.74
N PRO A 118 -3.08 -13.99 50.58
CA PRO A 118 -3.08 -13.27 49.31
C PRO A 118 -4.50 -12.93 48.81
N VAL A 119 -4.65 -11.71 48.32
CA VAL A 119 -5.89 -11.20 47.72
C VAL A 119 -5.60 -10.66 46.32
N LEU A 120 -6.32 -11.19 45.33
CA LEU A 120 -6.31 -10.74 43.95
C LEU A 120 -7.39 -9.67 43.76
N TRP A 121 -6.95 -8.53 43.24
CA TRP A 121 -7.80 -7.45 42.80
C TRP A 121 -7.77 -7.36 41.27
N GLY A 122 -8.92 -7.11 40.66
CA GLY A 122 -9.05 -6.96 39.22
C GLY A 122 -9.96 -5.79 38.85
N TRP A 123 -9.55 -4.95 37.90
CA TRP A 123 -10.35 -3.84 37.36
C TRP A 123 -10.34 -3.83 35.83
N CYS A 124 -11.49 -3.52 35.25
CA CYS A 124 -11.61 -3.14 33.84
C CYS A 124 -11.83 -1.64 33.75
N PHE A 125 -10.84 -0.91 33.24
CA PHE A 125 -10.97 0.49 32.90
C PHE A 125 -11.35 0.62 31.43
N ASP A 126 -12.56 1.09 31.16
CA ASP A 126 -13.05 1.36 29.81
C ASP A 126 -13.17 2.88 29.63
N LYS A 127 -12.34 3.44 28.74
CA LYS A 127 -12.34 4.88 28.46
C LYS A 127 -12.02 5.10 26.98
N ASN A 128 -12.91 5.78 26.27
CA ASN A 128 -12.75 6.16 24.86
C ASN A 128 -12.44 4.96 23.93
N GLU A 129 -13.24 3.88 24.03
CA GLU A 129 -13.09 2.64 23.23
C GLU A 129 -11.79 1.88 23.47
N ARG A 130 -11.04 2.25 24.50
CA ARG A 130 -9.81 1.56 24.92
C ARG A 130 -10.05 0.91 26.27
N LYS A 131 -9.97 -0.41 26.28
CA LYS A 131 -10.11 -1.23 27.48
C LYS A 131 -8.75 -1.57 28.05
N VAL A 132 -8.59 -1.35 29.35
CA VAL A 132 -7.42 -1.78 30.11
C VAL A 132 -7.86 -2.67 31.25
N LEU A 133 -7.35 -3.89 31.27
CA LEU A 133 -7.52 -4.83 32.37
C LEU A 133 -6.31 -4.72 33.28
N VAL A 134 -6.55 -4.60 34.57
CA VAL A 134 -5.50 -4.48 35.58
C VAL A 134 -5.77 -5.48 36.67
N SER A 135 -4.77 -6.29 36.98
CA SER A 135 -4.83 -7.32 38.00
C SER A 135 -3.68 -7.12 38.98
N LEU A 136 -3.98 -7.08 40.26
CA LEU A 136 -3.02 -6.80 41.33
C LEU A 136 -3.15 -7.85 42.43
N LEU A 137 -2.04 -8.51 42.76
CA LEU A 137 -1.96 -9.43 43.89
C LEU A 137 -1.30 -8.72 45.08
N ALA A 138 -2.05 -8.57 46.16
CA ALA A 138 -1.59 -8.00 47.43
C ALA A 138 -1.63 -9.07 48.52
N ASP A 139 -0.89 -8.84 49.61
CA ASP A 139 -0.89 -9.71 50.79
C ASP A 139 -0.83 -8.87 52.07
N LYS A 140 -0.84 -9.52 53.24
CA LYS A 140 -0.81 -8.79 54.52
C LYS A 140 0.47 -7.98 54.78
N GLU A 141 1.58 -8.31 54.13
CA GLU A 141 2.81 -7.49 54.21
C GLU A 141 2.72 -6.25 53.32
N LYS A 142 2.07 -6.37 52.16
CA LYS A 142 1.86 -5.30 51.19
C LYS A 142 0.36 -5.08 50.95
N VAL A 143 -0.28 -4.48 51.96
CA VAL A 143 -1.73 -4.22 51.92
C VAL A 143 -2.04 -3.17 50.85
N PHE A 144 -2.97 -3.51 49.97
CA PHE A 144 -3.58 -2.60 49.01
C PHE A 144 -4.96 -2.18 49.52
N SER A 145 -5.24 -0.87 49.54
CA SER A 145 -6.46 -0.30 50.10
C SER A 145 -7.34 0.35 49.03
N VAL A 146 -8.61 0.61 49.37
CA VAL A 146 -9.55 1.29 48.45
C VAL A 146 -9.07 2.70 48.07
N GLY A 147 -8.32 3.38 48.95
CA GLY A 147 -7.73 4.69 48.64
C GLY A 147 -6.65 4.64 47.55
N ASP A 148 -5.95 3.50 47.41
CA ASP A 148 -4.91 3.30 46.40
C ASP A 148 -5.49 3.12 44.99
N VAL A 149 -6.79 2.85 44.88
CA VAL A 149 -7.49 2.67 43.59
C VAL A 149 -7.48 3.96 42.76
N GLU A 150 -7.55 5.13 43.39
CA GLU A 150 -7.49 6.41 42.67
C GLU A 150 -6.12 6.60 42.01
N ILE A 151 -5.04 6.30 42.74
CA ILE A 151 -3.67 6.37 42.22
C ILE A 151 -3.44 5.31 41.14
N LEU A 152 -3.97 4.10 41.33
CA LEU A 152 -3.94 3.05 40.32
C LEU A 152 -4.61 3.52 39.03
N LYS A 153 -5.80 4.12 39.12
CA LYS A 153 -6.52 4.64 37.96
C LYS A 153 -5.73 5.73 37.23
N LEU A 154 -5.14 6.68 37.95
CA LEU A 154 -4.30 7.73 37.37
C LEU A 154 -3.07 7.16 36.65
N MET A 155 -2.39 6.20 37.29
CA MET A 155 -1.27 5.49 36.71
C MET A 155 -1.67 4.76 35.43
N VAL A 156 -2.78 4.02 35.45
CA VAL A 156 -3.30 3.28 34.30
C VAL A 156 -3.60 4.23 33.14
N ASP A 157 -4.29 5.35 33.40
CA ASP A 157 -4.59 6.36 32.40
C ASP A 157 -3.30 6.92 31.75
N CYS A 158 -2.28 7.21 32.56
CA CYS A 158 -0.99 7.72 32.08
C CYS A 158 -0.24 6.70 31.21
N ILE A 159 -0.13 5.47 31.71
CA ILE A 159 0.52 4.36 31.01
C ILE A 159 -0.20 4.08 29.67
N GLN A 160 -1.53 3.97 29.71
CA GLN A 160 -2.37 3.73 28.54
C GLN A 160 -2.23 4.84 27.49
N ALA A 161 -2.25 6.11 27.90
CA ALA A 161 -2.06 7.23 27.01
C ALA A 161 -0.71 7.14 26.30
N LYS A 162 0.36 6.85 27.05
CA LYS A 162 1.70 6.77 26.50
C LYS A 162 1.89 5.59 25.56
N PHE A 163 1.35 4.43 25.90
CA PHE A 163 1.35 3.27 25.02
C PHE A 163 0.63 3.56 23.70
N SER A 164 -0.54 4.21 23.78
CA SER A 164 -1.30 4.61 22.60
C SER A 164 -0.51 5.56 21.71
N GLU A 165 0.17 6.55 22.29
CA GLU A 165 1.03 7.49 21.57
C GLU A 165 2.16 6.77 20.81
N ILE A 166 2.92 5.92 21.51
CA ILE A 166 4.05 5.17 20.92
C ILE A 166 3.54 4.26 19.79
N TYR A 167 2.41 3.58 20.01
CA TYR A 167 1.81 2.69 19.02
C TYR A 167 1.37 3.44 17.76
N LEU A 168 0.63 4.56 17.92
CA LEU A 168 0.17 5.37 16.79
C LEU A 168 1.34 5.96 16.01
N LYS A 169 2.39 6.44 16.69
CA LYS A 169 3.61 6.94 16.05
C LYS A 169 4.30 5.87 15.21
N ARG A 170 4.36 4.63 15.70
CA ARG A 170 4.92 3.50 14.94
C ARG A 170 4.07 3.18 13.71
N GLN A 171 2.75 3.15 13.83
CA GLN A 171 1.85 2.90 12.71
C GLN A 171 1.98 3.98 11.61
N LEU A 172 1.99 5.26 12.01
CA LEU A 172 2.21 6.36 11.08
C LEU A 172 3.55 6.26 10.36
N SER A 173 4.63 5.86 11.06
CA SER A 173 5.93 5.68 10.44
C SER A 173 5.93 4.56 9.39
N ILE A 174 5.25 3.44 9.66
CA ILE A 174 5.11 2.33 8.70
C ILE A 174 4.28 2.79 7.49
N GLN A 175 3.14 3.44 7.72
CA GLN A 175 2.27 3.94 6.65
C GLN A 175 2.99 4.96 5.76
N ASN A 176 3.73 5.90 6.34
CA ASN A 176 4.51 6.87 5.58
C ASN A 176 5.59 6.21 4.72
N LYS A 177 6.25 5.17 5.23
CA LYS A 177 7.24 4.41 4.47
C LYS A 177 6.59 3.71 3.27
N ASN A 178 5.49 3.00 3.51
CA ASN A 178 4.74 2.30 2.45
C ASN A 178 4.23 3.29 1.39
N LEU A 179 3.73 4.46 1.80
CA LEU A 179 3.27 5.50 0.90
C LEU A 179 4.41 6.06 0.03
N SER A 180 5.58 6.29 0.65
CA SER A 180 6.77 6.75 -0.08
C SER A 180 7.24 5.73 -1.11
N GLU A 181 7.22 4.44 -0.77
CA GLU A 181 7.54 3.35 -1.70
C GLU A 181 6.55 3.28 -2.85
N ALA A 182 5.24 3.31 -2.57
CA ALA A 182 4.20 3.34 -3.59
C ALA A 182 4.34 4.55 -4.53
N TYR A 183 4.63 5.73 -3.98
CA TYR A 183 4.86 6.94 -4.78
C TYR A 183 6.04 6.79 -5.74
N LYS A 184 7.16 6.23 -5.27
CA LYS A 184 8.34 5.96 -6.13
C LYS A 184 8.00 4.98 -7.25
N THR A 185 7.24 3.93 -6.95
CA THR A 185 6.78 2.97 -7.97
C THR A 185 5.91 3.63 -9.02
N ILE A 186 4.92 4.44 -8.61
CA ILE A 186 4.05 5.19 -9.53
C ILE A 186 4.88 6.14 -10.39
N GLN A 187 5.80 6.89 -9.80
CA GLN A 187 6.66 7.81 -10.53
C GLN A 187 7.51 7.09 -11.59
N SER A 188 8.12 5.95 -11.24
CA SER A 188 8.89 5.14 -12.18
C SER A 188 8.02 4.60 -13.31
N LYS A 189 6.79 4.17 -13.02
CA LYS A 189 5.85 3.65 -14.02
C LYS A 189 5.35 4.74 -14.95
N ASN A 190 5.08 5.95 -14.44
CA ASN A 190 4.72 7.09 -15.28
C ASN A 190 5.84 7.47 -16.25
N GLN A 191 7.10 7.49 -15.80
CA GLN A 191 8.24 7.73 -16.69
C GLN A 191 8.38 6.66 -17.78
N GLU A 192 8.11 5.40 -17.44
CA GLU A 192 8.10 4.30 -18.42
C GLU A 192 6.98 4.48 -19.45
N ILE A 193 5.77 4.84 -19.00
CA ILE A 193 4.63 5.13 -19.87
C ILE A 193 4.94 6.32 -20.79
N GLU A 194 5.52 7.41 -20.27
CA GLU A 194 5.90 8.57 -21.08
C GLU A 194 6.90 8.19 -22.19
N ARG A 195 7.90 7.37 -21.87
CA ARG A 195 8.85 6.86 -22.88
C ARG A 195 8.16 6.00 -23.94
N ILE A 196 7.25 5.11 -23.53
CA ILE A 196 6.48 4.27 -24.45
C ILE A 196 5.61 5.14 -25.36
N VAL A 197 4.91 6.13 -24.81
CA VAL A 197 4.05 7.05 -25.57
C VAL A 197 4.88 7.83 -26.60
N GLU A 198 6.05 8.32 -26.21
CA GLU A 198 6.93 9.05 -27.13
C GLU A 198 7.44 8.14 -28.26
N ASN A 199 7.90 6.94 -27.94
CA ASN A 199 8.32 5.96 -28.95
C ASN A 199 7.18 5.57 -29.90
N GLN A 200 5.96 5.40 -29.37
CA GLN A 200 4.77 5.10 -30.17
C GLN A 200 4.42 6.26 -31.11
N LYS A 201 4.47 7.51 -30.64
CA LYS A 201 4.24 8.69 -31.50
C LYS A 201 5.24 8.74 -32.65
N GLN A 202 6.52 8.50 -32.38
CA GLN A 202 7.56 8.48 -33.42
C GLN A 202 7.33 7.36 -34.43
N THR A 203 7.00 6.15 -33.95
CA THR A 203 6.71 5.00 -34.80
C THR A 203 5.48 5.24 -35.68
N ILE A 204 4.40 5.79 -35.10
CA ILE A 204 3.18 6.14 -35.83
C ILE A 204 3.51 7.18 -36.90
N LYS A 205 4.25 8.23 -36.55
CA LYS A 205 4.64 9.28 -37.51
C LYS A 205 5.43 8.69 -38.68
N ALA A 206 6.42 7.85 -38.40
CA ALA A 206 7.23 7.20 -39.43
C ALA A 206 6.38 6.33 -40.37
N ARG A 207 5.51 5.47 -39.82
CA ARG A 207 4.63 4.60 -40.61
C ARG A 207 3.60 5.39 -41.40
N THR A 208 2.99 6.42 -40.81
CA THR A 208 2.04 7.29 -41.51
C THR A 208 2.73 7.98 -42.69
N SER A 209 3.95 8.50 -42.51
CA SER A 209 4.72 9.10 -43.60
C SER A 209 5.05 8.12 -44.72
N GLU A 210 5.36 6.86 -44.38
CA GLU A 210 5.59 5.81 -45.37
C GLU A 210 4.31 5.47 -46.15
N ILE A 211 3.18 5.35 -45.45
CA ILE A 211 1.87 5.08 -46.07
C ILE A 211 1.45 6.22 -46.98
N THR A 212 1.63 7.48 -46.56
CA THR A 212 1.29 8.64 -47.41
C THR A 212 2.10 8.64 -48.70
N LEU A 213 3.40 8.33 -48.62
CA LEU A 213 4.25 8.23 -49.81
C LEU A 213 3.79 7.11 -50.75
N LYS A 214 3.43 5.94 -50.21
CA LYS A 214 2.89 4.83 -51.00
C LYS A 214 1.55 5.20 -51.66
N ASN A 215 0.67 5.88 -50.94
CA ASN A 215 -0.63 6.33 -51.48
C ASN A 215 -0.47 7.35 -52.61
N GLU A 216 0.42 8.34 -52.47
CA GLU A 216 0.69 9.32 -53.54
C GLU A 216 1.16 8.63 -54.83
N LYS A 217 2.05 7.63 -54.70
CA LYS A 217 2.54 6.86 -55.84
C LYS A 217 1.44 5.98 -56.47
N LEU A 218 0.61 5.32 -55.67
CA LEU A 218 -0.53 4.55 -56.18
C LEU A 218 -1.52 5.44 -56.95
N LEU A 219 -1.78 6.66 -56.45
CA LEU A 219 -2.59 7.64 -57.17
C LEU A 219 -1.97 8.00 -58.52
N HIS A 220 -0.66 8.19 -58.58
CA HIS A 220 0.07 8.46 -59.83
C HIS A 220 -0.07 7.30 -60.83
N ILE A 221 0.13 6.05 -60.39
CA ILE A 221 -0.05 4.85 -61.23
C ILE A 221 -1.50 4.71 -61.70
N SER A 222 -2.47 4.95 -60.81
CA SER A 222 -3.89 4.91 -61.16
C SER A 222 -4.25 5.94 -62.22
N ALA A 223 -3.68 7.15 -62.15
CA ALA A 223 -3.88 8.19 -63.15
C ALA A 223 -3.28 7.82 -64.52
N LEU A 224 -2.04 7.29 -64.53
CA LEU A 224 -1.38 6.77 -65.74
C LEU A 224 -2.23 5.68 -66.42
N ASN A 225 -2.72 4.69 -65.65
CA ASN A 225 -3.54 3.62 -66.18
C ASN A 225 -4.88 4.12 -66.74
N ALA A 226 -5.54 5.06 -66.05
CA ALA A 226 -6.87 5.53 -66.42
C ALA A 226 -6.87 6.39 -67.70
N HIS A 227 -5.82 7.18 -67.94
CA HIS A 227 -5.73 8.07 -69.09
C HIS A 227 -4.83 7.52 -70.20
N ASN A 228 -3.58 7.21 -69.87
CA ASN A 228 -2.55 6.96 -70.88
C ASN A 228 -2.63 5.54 -71.49
N ILE A 229 -3.22 4.57 -70.79
CA ILE A 229 -3.44 3.22 -71.34
C ILE A 229 -4.82 3.13 -71.99
N ARG A 230 -5.83 3.75 -71.37
CA ARG A 230 -7.22 3.63 -71.82
C ARG A 230 -7.46 4.31 -73.17
N GLU A 231 -6.80 5.43 -73.43
CA GLU A 231 -6.93 6.19 -74.67
C GLU A 231 -6.39 5.44 -75.91
N PRO A 232 -5.14 4.94 -75.94
CA PRO A 232 -4.67 4.13 -77.07
C PRO A 232 -5.43 2.80 -77.18
N LEU A 233 -5.83 2.16 -76.07
CA LEU A 233 -6.65 0.95 -76.12
C LEU A 233 -8.01 1.21 -76.78
N SER A 234 -8.67 2.32 -76.44
CA SER A 234 -9.95 2.71 -77.06
C SER A 234 -9.78 3.01 -78.55
N ARG A 235 -8.65 3.63 -78.94
CA ARG A 235 -8.30 3.84 -80.36
C ARG A 235 -8.07 2.52 -81.09
N ILE A 236 -7.34 1.58 -80.50
CA ILE A 236 -7.10 0.24 -81.05
C ILE A 236 -8.44 -0.49 -81.28
N GLN A 237 -9.32 -0.48 -80.28
CA GLN A 237 -10.65 -1.09 -80.39
C GLN A 237 -11.50 -0.43 -81.48
N GLY A 238 -11.54 0.91 -81.51
CA GLY A 238 -12.28 1.64 -82.54
C GLY A 238 -11.75 1.36 -83.95
N ILE A 239 -10.43 1.31 -84.13
CA ILE A 239 -9.82 0.95 -85.42
C ILE A 239 -10.13 -0.51 -85.78
N ALA A 240 -10.10 -1.43 -84.82
CA ALA A 240 -10.44 -2.84 -85.02
C ALA A 240 -11.88 -3.04 -85.51
N GLU A 241 -12.84 -2.29 -84.95
CA GLU A 241 -14.25 -2.32 -85.37
C GLU A 241 -14.46 -1.75 -86.79
N LEU A 242 -13.62 -0.79 -87.21
CA LEU A 242 -13.70 -0.20 -88.56
C LEU A 242 -13.26 -1.14 -89.67
N PHE A 243 -12.50 -2.21 -89.39
CA PHE A 243 -12.08 -3.18 -90.41
C PHE A 243 -13.26 -3.87 -91.11
N GLU A 244 -14.42 -3.98 -90.48
CA GLU A 244 -15.62 -4.59 -91.09
C GLU A 244 -16.28 -3.69 -92.16
N PHE A 245 -15.90 -2.40 -92.22
CA PHE A 245 -16.57 -1.40 -93.06
C PHE A 245 -15.70 -0.82 -94.19
N PHE A 246 -14.41 -1.17 -94.24
CA PHE A 246 -13.44 -0.66 -95.21
C PHE A 246 -12.97 -1.77 -96.16
N ASP A 247 -12.57 -1.40 -97.37
CA ASP A 247 -11.96 -2.34 -98.33
C ASP A 247 -10.48 -2.59 -98.00
N ASP A 248 -9.93 -3.67 -98.55
CA ASP A 248 -8.58 -4.17 -98.23
C ASP A 248 -7.47 -3.13 -98.49
N ASP A 249 -7.65 -2.30 -99.51
CA ASP A 249 -6.69 -1.27 -99.91
C ASP A 249 -6.71 -0.07 -98.94
N ALA A 250 -7.89 0.43 -98.55
CA ALA A 250 -8.01 1.49 -97.55
C ALA A 250 -7.59 0.99 -96.15
N CYS A 251 -7.89 -0.26 -95.80
CA CYS A 251 -7.41 -0.88 -94.56
C CYS A 251 -5.88 -0.85 -94.46
N ARG A 252 -5.19 -1.28 -95.52
CA ARG A 252 -3.71 -1.32 -95.54
C ARG A 252 -3.07 0.06 -95.53
N THR A 253 -3.71 1.04 -96.16
CA THR A 253 -3.10 2.37 -96.36
C THR A 253 -3.41 3.34 -95.23
N GLU A 254 -4.57 3.23 -94.57
CA GLU A 254 -5.01 4.19 -93.54
C GLU A 254 -5.19 3.57 -92.15
N LEU A 255 -5.83 2.39 -92.03
CA LEU A 255 -6.18 1.80 -90.72
C LEU A 255 -4.99 1.09 -90.07
N ILE A 256 -4.23 0.29 -90.82
CA ILE A 256 -3.06 -0.43 -90.30
C ILE A 256 -1.99 0.52 -89.72
N PRO A 257 -1.58 1.61 -90.41
CA PRO A 257 -0.59 2.54 -89.84
C PRO A 257 -1.04 3.16 -88.52
N LYS A 258 -2.31 3.57 -88.40
CA LYS A 258 -2.87 4.15 -87.16
C LYS A 258 -3.02 3.13 -86.03
N LEU A 259 -3.29 1.88 -86.37
CA LEU A 259 -3.32 0.78 -85.41
C LEU A 259 -1.92 0.54 -84.83
N VAL A 260 -0.90 0.48 -85.71
CA VAL A 260 0.50 0.31 -85.30
C VAL A 260 0.94 1.46 -84.40
N GLU A 261 0.65 2.71 -84.78
CA GLU A 261 0.94 3.89 -83.97
C GLU A 261 0.29 3.81 -82.58
N SER A 262 -0.99 3.42 -82.51
CA SER A 262 -1.71 3.30 -81.22
C SER A 262 -1.17 2.16 -80.35
N VAL A 263 -0.70 1.06 -80.96
CA VAL A 263 -0.07 -0.07 -80.26
C VAL A 263 1.31 0.31 -79.74
N GLU A 264 2.12 1.02 -80.53
CA GLU A 264 3.44 1.51 -80.12
C GLU A 264 3.34 2.53 -78.98
N GLU A 265 2.35 3.42 -79.04
CA GLU A 265 2.05 4.36 -77.96
C GLU A 265 1.65 3.63 -76.67
N MET A 266 0.79 2.62 -76.78
CA MET A 266 0.39 1.79 -75.62
C MET A 266 1.58 1.01 -75.03
N ASP A 267 2.45 0.44 -75.86
CA ASP A 267 3.66 -0.28 -75.43
C ASP A 267 4.64 0.66 -74.72
N GLY A 268 4.78 1.90 -75.20
CA GLY A 268 5.56 2.95 -74.54
C GLY A 268 5.06 3.24 -73.12
N VAL A 269 3.75 3.46 -72.97
CA VAL A 269 3.12 3.71 -71.66
C VAL A 269 3.25 2.50 -70.72
N LEU A 270 3.07 1.28 -71.24
CA LEU A 270 3.24 0.05 -70.46
C LEU A 270 4.67 -0.11 -69.96
N LYS A 271 5.68 0.16 -70.79
CA LYS A 271 7.09 0.15 -70.38
C LYS A 271 7.36 1.15 -69.26
N GLU A 272 6.83 2.36 -69.34
CA GLU A 272 6.97 3.36 -68.28
C GLU A 272 6.36 2.89 -66.94
N VAL A 273 5.18 2.26 -66.96
CA VAL A 273 4.53 1.72 -65.76
C VAL A 273 5.33 0.55 -65.16
N VAL A 274 5.86 -0.34 -66.01
CA VAL A 274 6.68 -1.49 -65.58
C VAL A 274 8.02 -1.04 -65.00
N ASP A 275 8.66 -0.03 -65.60
CA ASP A 275 9.91 0.54 -65.10
C ASP A 275 9.72 1.22 -63.74
N MET A 276 8.59 1.92 -63.57
CA MET A 276 8.23 2.55 -62.30
C MET A 276 8.01 1.50 -61.20
N ALA A 277 7.30 0.41 -61.49
CA ALA A 277 7.07 -0.69 -60.56
C ALA A 277 8.36 -1.49 -60.24
N SER A 278 9.24 -1.66 -61.23
CA SER A 278 10.50 -2.42 -61.08
C SER A 278 11.52 -1.68 -60.24
N LYS A 279 11.64 -0.34 -60.42
CA LYS A 279 12.43 0.50 -59.51
C LYS A 279 11.94 0.41 -58.07
N GLU A 280 10.62 0.33 -57.87
CA GLU A 280 10.04 0.23 -56.54
C GLU A 280 10.37 -1.09 -55.83
N LEU A 281 10.35 -2.22 -56.55
CA LEU A 281 10.79 -3.52 -56.03
C LEU A 281 12.27 -3.53 -55.64
N MET A 282 13.12 -2.79 -56.37
CA MET A 282 14.53 -2.62 -56.03
C MET A 282 14.73 -1.74 -54.79
N ASP A 283 14.03 -0.61 -54.71
CA ASP A 283 14.09 0.30 -53.56
C ASP A 283 13.57 -0.34 -52.26
N LEU A 284 12.53 -1.20 -52.36
CA LEU A 284 12.01 -1.97 -51.23
C LEU A 284 13.02 -3.02 -50.74
N LYS A 285 13.63 -3.80 -51.66
CA LYS A 285 14.66 -4.79 -51.30
C LYS A 285 15.93 -4.17 -50.70
N ALA A 286 16.28 -2.95 -51.07
CA ALA A 286 17.44 -2.24 -50.53
C ALA A 286 17.22 -1.68 -49.12
N LYS A 287 15.96 -1.54 -48.66
CA LYS A 287 15.61 -1.06 -47.31
C LYS A 287 15.46 -2.17 -46.26
N ASP A 288 15.29 -3.42 -46.71
CA ASP A 288 15.16 -4.61 -45.85
C ASP A 288 16.52 -5.31 -45.54
N LEU A 289 17.65 -4.76 -46.03
CA LEU A 289 19.04 -5.17 -45.79
C LEU A 289 19.75 -4.17 -44.87
#